data_AF-A0A6A4VEF9-F1
#
_entry.id   AF-A0A6A4VEF9-F1
#
_cell.length_a   1.000
_cell.length_b   1.000
_cell.length_c   1.000
_cell.angle_alpha   90.00
_cell.angle_beta   90.00
_cell.angle_gamma   90.00
#
_symmetry.space_group_name_H-M   'P 1'
#
loop_
_entity.id
_entity.type
_entity.pdbx_description
1 polymer ?
#
loop_
_entity_poly.entity_id
_entity_poly.type
_entity_poly.pdbx_seq_one_letter_code
_entity_poly.pdbx_strand_id
1 'polypeptide(L)'
;MATSRLNSRLRRGGLSAFERLFSRDQYSHTALSISDRELIAEQQSSRLQNHPYDHMSNVQQQRILVDQLRREANIRRINVSIAVEDIKKYITDHEQDDYLLVGFSSQKANPFREKSSCSVL
;
A
#
# COMPACT_ATOMS: atom_id res chain seq x y z
N MET A 1 -15.97 9.97 22.21
CA MET A 1 -14.58 9.57 22.55
C MET A 1 -13.71 9.23 21.33
N ALA A 2 -14.26 8.82 20.18
CA ALA A 2 -13.46 8.52 18.97
C ALA A 2 -12.93 9.77 18.25
N THR A 3 -13.65 10.90 18.29
CA THR A 3 -13.27 12.16 17.63
C THR A 3 -12.10 12.88 18.32
N SER A 4 -11.96 12.74 19.64
CA SER A 4 -10.88 13.37 20.43
C SER A 4 -9.49 12.88 20.03
N ARG A 5 -9.36 11.59 19.67
CA ARG A 5 -8.10 10.96 19.24
C ARG A 5 -7.68 11.33 17.82
N LEU A 6 -8.63 11.67 16.96
CA LEU A 6 -8.34 12.17 15.61
C LEU A 6 -7.85 13.62 15.65
N ASN A 7 -8.44 14.43 16.54
CA ASN A 7 -8.06 15.82 16.76
C ASN A 7 -6.66 15.97 17.37
N SER A 8 -6.22 15.07 18.26
CA SER A 8 -4.88 15.14 18.84
C SER A 8 -3.76 14.90 17.81
N ARG A 9 -4.00 14.10 16.76
CA ARG A 9 -3.04 13.89 15.66
C ARG A 9 -2.95 15.08 14.71
N LEU A 10 -4.01 15.89 14.60
CA LEU A 10 -4.03 17.10 13.75
C LEU A 10 -3.40 18.32 14.43
N ARG A 11 -3.33 18.33 15.77
CA ARG A 11 -2.70 19.37 16.59
C ARG A 11 -1.18 19.16 16.65
N ARG A 12 -0.45 19.45 15.56
CA ARG A 12 1.05 19.44 15.50
C ARG A 12 1.75 20.45 16.46
N GLY A 13 1.04 20.99 17.44
CA GLY A 13 1.53 21.99 18.40
C GLY A 13 0.43 22.51 19.34
N GLY A 14 -0.47 21.65 19.80
CA GLY A 14 -1.55 22.02 20.74
C GLY A 14 -2.72 22.81 20.13
N LEU A 15 -2.49 23.57 19.06
CA LEU A 15 -3.48 24.40 18.36
C LEU A 15 -3.95 23.78 17.03
N SER A 16 -5.22 23.99 16.70
CA SER A 16 -5.82 23.64 15.40
C SER A 16 -5.29 24.53 14.27
N ALA A 17 -5.58 24.18 13.02
CA ALA A 17 -5.25 25.05 11.88
C ALA A 17 -6.02 26.39 11.95
N PHE A 18 -7.25 26.36 12.48
CA PHE A 18 -8.08 27.54 12.67
C PHE A 18 -7.51 28.47 13.75
N GLU A 19 -7.11 27.91 14.90
CA GLU A 19 -6.52 28.67 16.00
C GLU A 19 -5.21 29.36 15.60
N ARG A 20 -4.46 28.76 14.67
CA ARG A 20 -3.23 29.35 14.10
C ARG A 20 -3.49 30.45 13.07
N LEU A 21 -4.51 30.31 12.23
CA LEU A 21 -4.79 31.28 11.17
C LEU A 21 -5.49 32.54 11.72
N PHE A 22 -6.33 32.35 12.74
CA PHE A 22 -7.20 33.41 13.26
C PHE A 22 -6.83 33.87 14.66
N SER A 23 -5.81 33.28 15.30
CA SER A 23 -5.35 33.58 16.67
C SER A 23 -6.49 33.60 17.70
N ARG A 24 -7.48 32.73 17.51
CA ARG A 24 -8.71 32.64 18.32
C ARG A 24 -9.07 31.19 18.60
N ASP A 25 -9.64 30.95 19.77
CA ASP A 25 -10.13 29.64 20.17
C ASP A 25 -11.18 29.12 19.19
N GLN A 26 -11.11 27.82 18.84
CA GLN A 26 -11.98 27.24 17.81
C GLN A 26 -13.46 27.12 18.25
N TYR A 27 -13.74 27.12 19.56
CA TYR A 27 -15.08 26.88 20.10
C TYR A 27 -15.68 28.10 20.78
N SER A 28 -14.88 28.86 21.54
CA SER A 28 -15.33 30.07 22.23
C SER A 28 -15.08 31.35 21.42
N HIS A 29 -14.30 31.26 20.34
CA HIS A 29 -13.88 32.41 19.53
C HIS A 29 -13.21 33.54 20.31
N THR A 30 -12.73 33.28 21.53
CA THR A 30 -11.96 34.26 22.31
C THR A 30 -10.56 34.39 21.74
N ALA A 31 -9.97 35.59 21.80
CA ALA A 31 -8.60 35.81 21.38
C ALA A 31 -7.65 34.95 22.24
N LEU A 32 -6.76 34.21 21.58
CA LEU A 32 -5.71 33.45 22.25
C LEU A 32 -4.57 34.41 22.59
N SER A 33 -4.09 34.40 23.84
CA SER A 33 -3.06 35.35 24.32
C SER A 33 -1.64 34.98 23.90
N ILE A 34 -1.47 34.10 22.91
CA ILE A 34 -0.20 33.43 22.63
C ILE A 34 0.62 34.30 21.67
N SER A 35 1.88 34.57 22.00
CA SER A 35 2.80 35.22 21.07
C SER A 35 3.33 34.21 20.05
N ASP A 36 3.35 34.57 18.76
CA ASP A 36 3.89 33.69 17.70
C ASP A 36 5.33 33.23 17.99
N ARG A 37 6.13 34.04 18.69
CA ARG A 37 7.48 33.65 19.12
C ARG A 37 7.49 32.49 20.12
N GLU A 38 6.57 32.48 21.06
CA GLU A 38 6.46 31.42 22.07
C GLU A 38 5.98 30.14 21.40
N LEU A 39 5.01 30.24 20.49
CA LEU A 39 4.51 29.09 19.73
C LEU A 39 5.61 28.46 18.84
N ILE A 40 6.42 29.28 18.18
CA ILE A 40 7.56 28.81 17.38
C ILE A 40 8.59 28.12 18.28
N ALA A 41 8.92 28.70 19.42
CA ALA A 41 9.89 28.14 20.36
C ALA A 41 9.41 26.80 20.95
N GLU A 42 8.13 26.71 21.33
CA GLU A 42 7.53 25.48 21.86
C GLU A 42 7.45 24.37 20.80
N GLN A 43 7.16 24.73 19.55
CA GLN A 43 7.17 23.77 18.45
C GLN A 43 8.59 23.27 18.14
N GLN A 44 9.60 24.14 18.18
CA GLN A 44 11.01 23.75 18.04
C GLN A 44 11.43 22.80 19.18
N SER A 45 11.09 23.12 20.43
CA SER A 45 11.36 22.29 21.61
C SER A 45 10.69 20.91 21.50
N SER A 46 9.42 20.88 21.12
CA SER A 46 8.67 19.63 20.91
C SER A 46 9.26 18.76 19.80
N ARG A 47 9.75 19.37 18.71
CA ARG A 47 10.46 18.64 17.65
C ARG A 47 11.75 18.01 18.18
N LEU A 48 12.54 18.74 18.98
CA LEU A 48 13.77 18.22 19.59
C LEU A 48 13.50 17.09 20.59
N GLN A 49 12.39 17.15 21.34
CA GLN A 49 11.95 16.08 22.24
C GLN A 49 11.50 14.82 21.49
N ASN A 50 10.83 14.96 20.35
CA ASN A 50 10.34 13.83 19.55
C ASN A 50 11.39 13.28 18.56
N HIS A 51 12.44 14.04 18.25
CA HIS A 51 13.52 13.66 17.34
C HIS A 51 14.18 12.30 17.67
N PRO A 52 14.46 11.95 18.94
CA PRO A 52 14.98 10.63 19.30
C PRO A 52 14.00 9.50 18.95
N TYR A 53 12.70 9.73 19.13
CA TYR A 53 11.64 8.76 18.84
C TYR A 53 11.45 8.54 17.34
N ASP A 54 11.50 9.62 16.54
CA ASP A 54 11.44 9.55 15.07
C ASP A 54 12.67 8.81 14.51
N HIS A 55 13.86 9.07 15.06
CA HIS A 55 15.08 8.35 14.69
C HIS A 55 14.99 6.86 15.05
N MET A 56 14.49 6.52 16.25
CA MET A 56 14.28 5.13 16.65
C MET A 56 13.25 4.41 15.77
N SER A 57 12.15 5.07 15.42
CA SER A 57 11.14 4.54 14.49
C SER A 57 11.74 4.27 13.11
N ASN A 58 12.52 5.21 12.57
CA ASN A 58 13.19 5.04 11.28
C ASN A 58 14.16 3.85 11.31
N VAL A 59 14.97 3.73 12.35
CA VAL A 59 15.92 2.61 12.52
C VAL A 59 15.18 1.27 12.63
N GLN A 60 14.04 1.22 13.32
CA GLN A 60 13.21 0.01 13.38
C GLN A 60 12.68 -0.39 11.99
N GLN A 61 12.17 0.58 11.23
CA GLN A 61 11.72 0.34 9.85
C GLN A 61 12.86 -0.16 8.97
N GLN A 62 14.05 0.45 9.08
CA GLN A 62 15.24 0.01 8.34
C GLN A 62 15.65 -1.42 8.70
N ARG A 63 15.59 -1.80 9.98
CA ARG A 63 15.86 -3.19 10.41
C ARG A 63 14.90 -4.19 9.77
N ILE A 64 13.60 -3.88 9.76
CA ILE A 64 12.58 -4.73 9.12
C ILE A 64 12.89 -4.89 7.61
N LEU A 65 13.24 -3.80 6.93
CA LEU A 65 13.61 -3.85 5.50
C LEU A 65 14.87 -4.70 5.27
N VAL A 66 15.91 -4.55 6.10
CA VAL A 66 17.12 -5.36 6.00
C VAL A 66 16.81 -6.84 6.21
N ASP A 67 15.97 -7.17 7.19
CA ASP A 67 15.57 -8.56 7.44
C ASP A 67 14.72 -9.14 6.31
N GLN A 68 13.90 -8.33 5.64
CA GLN A 68 13.22 -8.72 4.40
C GLN A 68 14.22 -9.01 3.27
N LEU A 69 15.14 -8.08 3.01
CA LEU A 69 16.15 -8.23 1.95
C LEU A 69 17.07 -9.42 2.17
N ARG A 70 17.44 -9.71 3.43
CA ARG A 70 18.20 -10.92 3.80
C ARG A 70 17.45 -12.19 3.46
N ARG A 71 16.13 -12.24 3.70
CA ARG A 71 15.29 -13.38 3.31
C ARG A 71 15.26 -13.55 1.79
N GLU A 72 15.08 -12.47 1.04
CA GLU A 72 15.05 -12.50 -0.43
C GLU A 72 16.41 -12.89 -1.05
N ALA A 73 17.51 -12.38 -0.49
CA ALA A 73 18.86 -12.70 -0.94
C ALA A 73 19.21 -14.19 -0.72
N ASN A 74 18.60 -14.82 0.29
CA ASN A 74 18.81 -16.24 0.61
C ASN A 74 17.96 -17.19 -0.25
N ILE A 75 17.16 -16.69 -1.19
CA ILE A 75 16.43 -17.53 -2.14
C ILE A 75 17.41 -18.13 -3.15
N ARG A 76 17.44 -19.47 -3.25
CA ARG A 76 18.23 -20.17 -4.26
C ARG A 76 17.63 -19.92 -5.64
N ARG A 77 18.44 -19.35 -6.54
CA ARG A 77 18.07 -19.12 -7.94
C ARG A 77 18.60 -20.26 -8.81
N ILE A 78 17.91 -20.50 -9.93
CA ILE A 78 18.38 -21.36 -11.02
C ILE A 78 18.81 -20.49 -12.20
N ASN A 79 19.61 -21.06 -13.11
CA ASN A 79 20.01 -20.36 -14.32
C ASN A 79 18.79 -20.08 -15.20
N VAL A 80 18.76 -18.90 -15.82
CA VAL A 80 17.67 -18.51 -16.71
C VAL A 80 17.53 -19.49 -17.88
N SER A 81 18.65 -20.01 -18.41
CA SER A 81 18.63 -21.03 -19.45
C SER A 81 17.84 -22.28 -19.03
N ILE A 82 18.05 -22.77 -17.80
CA ILE A 82 17.34 -23.95 -17.27
C ILE A 82 15.84 -23.62 -17.11
N ALA A 83 15.52 -22.49 -16.48
CA ALA A 83 14.13 -22.07 -16.28
C ALA A 83 13.36 -21.97 -17.60
N VAL A 84 14.01 -21.46 -18.66
CA VAL A 84 13.40 -21.35 -19.99
C VAL A 84 13.13 -22.73 -20.60
N GLU A 85 14.06 -23.67 -20.47
CA GLU A 85 13.84 -25.04 -20.95
C GLU A 85 12.71 -25.75 -20.19
N ASP A 86 12.63 -25.56 -18.87
CA ASP A 86 11.54 -26.10 -18.05
C ASP A 86 10.17 -25.52 -18.49
N ILE A 87 10.11 -24.22 -18.76
CA ILE A 87 8.89 -23.55 -19.28
C ILE A 87 8.51 -24.11 -20.65
N LYS A 88 9.48 -24.21 -21.58
CA LYS A 88 9.21 -24.77 -22.92
C LYS A 88 8.68 -26.19 -22.83
N LYS A 89 9.34 -27.03 -22.02
CA LYS A 89 8.92 -28.41 -21.79
C LYS A 89 7.49 -28.46 -21.28
N TYR A 90 7.16 -27.65 -20.26
CA TYR A 90 5.81 -27.60 -19.73
C TYR A 90 4.78 -27.22 -20.79
N ILE A 91 5.08 -26.22 -21.62
CA ILE A 91 4.20 -25.80 -22.72
C ILE A 91 4.01 -26.95 -23.71
N THR A 92 5.08 -27.55 -24.22
CA THR A 92 4.99 -28.65 -25.20
C THR A 92 4.26 -29.86 -24.65
N ASP A 93 4.40 -30.16 -23.36
CA ASP A 93 3.71 -31.29 -22.72
C ASP A 93 2.19 -31.07 -22.63
N HIS A 94 1.71 -29.82 -22.62
CA HIS A 94 0.29 -29.48 -22.39
C HIS A 94 -0.38 -28.76 -23.57
N GLU A 95 0.36 -28.40 -24.62
CA GLU A 95 -0.17 -27.61 -25.75
C GLU A 95 -1.33 -28.30 -26.47
N GLN A 96 -1.36 -29.64 -26.47
CA GLN A 96 -2.42 -30.41 -27.12
C GLN A 96 -3.74 -30.38 -26.35
N ASP A 97 -3.69 -30.08 -25.05
CA ASP A 97 -4.86 -29.93 -24.18
C ASP A 97 -5.37 -28.48 -24.14
N ASP A 98 -4.62 -27.54 -24.72
CA ASP A 98 -5.02 -26.15 -24.84
C ASP A 98 -5.99 -25.95 -26.02
N TYR A 99 -7.28 -25.97 -25.72
CA TYR A 99 -8.34 -25.73 -26.71
C TYR A 99 -8.30 -24.33 -27.35
N LEU A 100 -7.62 -23.35 -26.77
CA LEU A 100 -7.44 -22.04 -27.40
C LEU A 100 -6.31 -22.05 -28.42
N LEU A 101 -5.35 -22.98 -28.28
CA LEU A 101 -4.25 -23.15 -29.20
C LEU A 101 -4.58 -24.13 -30.33
N VAL A 102 -5.02 -25.34 -29.99
CA VAL A 102 -5.29 -26.44 -30.96
C VAL A 102 -6.73 -26.41 -31.47
N GLY A 103 -7.64 -25.74 -30.74
CA GLY A 103 -9.07 -25.75 -31.06
C GLY A 103 -9.76 -27.03 -30.59
N PHE A 104 -11.09 -27.04 -30.70
CA PHE A 104 -11.88 -28.23 -30.43
C PHE A 104 -11.85 -29.19 -31.62
N SER A 105 -11.69 -30.49 -31.36
CA SER A 105 -11.71 -31.55 -32.39
C SER A 105 -13.02 -31.61 -33.20
N SER A 106 -14.11 -31.08 -32.62
CA SER A 106 -15.37 -30.85 -33.30
C SER A 106 -16.07 -29.66 -32.67
N GLN A 107 -16.87 -28.94 -33.47
CA GLN A 107 -17.74 -27.88 -32.96
C GLN A 107 -18.65 -28.38 -31.83
N LYS A 108 -19.06 -29.66 -31.84
CA LYS A 108 -19.89 -30.25 -30.78
C LYS A 108 -19.17 -30.41 -29.43
N ALA A 109 -17.84 -30.46 -29.43
CA ALA A 109 -17.03 -30.55 -28.22
C ALA A 109 -16.84 -29.18 -27.55
N ASN A 110 -17.08 -28.08 -28.27
CA ASN A 110 -17.06 -26.73 -27.71
C ASN A 110 -18.35 -26.48 -26.89
N PRO A 111 -18.28 -26.31 -25.55
CA PRO A 111 -19.45 -26.04 -24.73
C PRO A 111 -20.17 -24.73 -25.09
N PHE A 112 -19.46 -23.80 -25.74
CA PHE A 112 -19.95 -22.48 -26.14
C PHE A 112 -20.36 -22.42 -27.62
N ARG A 113 -20.46 -23.56 -28.31
CA ARG A 113 -20.92 -23.58 -29.70
C ARG A 113 -22.36 -23.06 -29.81
N GLU A 114 -22.63 -22.26 -30.84
CA GLU A 114 -24.00 -21.93 -31.22
C GLU A 114 -24.83 -23.22 -31.44
N LYS A 115 -25.97 -23.30 -30.77
CA LYS A 115 -26.94 -24.37 -31.00
C LYS A 115 -27.67 -24.04 -32.30
N SER A 116 -27.81 -25.02 -33.19
CA SER A 116 -28.68 -24.88 -34.37
C SER A 116 -30.05 -24.44 -33.86
N SER A 117 -30.61 -23.37 -34.43
CA SER A 117 -31.90 -22.81 -34.01
C SER A 117 -32.96 -23.91 -33.96
N CYS A 118 -33.45 -24.22 -32.75
CA CYS A 118 -34.71 -24.92 -32.61
C CYS A 118 -35.79 -23.85 -32.74
N SER A 119 -36.41 -23.76 -33.92
CA SER A 119 -37.69 -23.08 -34.06
C SER A 119 -38.73 -23.90 -33.30
N VAL A 120 -39.19 -23.38 -32.17
CA VAL A 120 -40.42 -23.87 -31.55
C VAL A 120 -41.55 -23.41 -32.46
N LEU A 121 -42.11 -24.37 -33.22
CA LEU A 121 -43.35 -24.19 -33.99
C LEU A 121 -44.56 -24.30 -33.07
#